data_AF-A0A939PY76-F1
#
_entry.id   AF-A0A939PY76-F1
#
_cell.length_a   1.000
_cell.length_b   1.000
_cell.length_c   1.000
_cell.angle_alpha   90.00
_cell.angle_beta   90.00
_cell.angle_gamma   90.00
#
_symmetry.space_group_name_H-M   'P 1'
#
loop_
_entity.id
_entity.type
_entity.pdbx_description
1 polymer ?
#
loop_
_entity_poly.entity_id
_entity_poly.type
_entity_poly.pdbx_seq_one_letter_code
_entity_poly.pdbx_strand_id
1 'polypeptide(L)'
;MVTAGAVMGVIGVLFSIGLFYAARAFHVEEDERVELLTNMLPGANCGACGFSGCSGLAQALAAGRAQPTQCSVANSEQLAKIAEFLGVEAGPVERQVARVMCGGTSAKATQLAGYVGLEDCRAAHLIASGPKGCTYGCLGLGTCVQECPFDAMVLGPDGLPVVDESVCTGCGICVQVCPRGIMQLVSPEAPLTVRCVSPMAGKQVRAVCQAGCIACKICERVCDQDAIHVIDNLARVNEELCNGCGACVEKCPTHCLELTDGQVRVLEAV
;
A
#
# COMPACT_ATOMS: atom_id res chain seq x y z
N MET A 1 48.08 -11.27 45.16
CA MET A 1 46.67 -10.82 45.17
C MET A 1 46.55 -9.31 44.95
N VAL A 2 47.33 -8.46 45.64
CA VAL A 2 47.29 -6.99 45.47
C VAL A 2 47.65 -6.52 44.04
N THR A 3 48.57 -7.21 43.35
CA THR A 3 49.01 -6.84 42.00
C THR A 3 47.92 -7.01 40.92
N ALA A 4 47.13 -8.09 40.99
CA ALA A 4 46.03 -8.30 40.05
C ALA A 4 44.91 -7.26 40.23
N GLY A 5 44.61 -6.89 41.49
CA GLY A 5 43.63 -5.84 41.78
C GLY A 5 44.08 -4.46 41.27
N ALA A 6 45.37 -4.13 41.40
CA ALA A 6 45.92 -2.87 40.90
C ALA A 6 45.84 -2.77 39.36
N VAL A 7 46.16 -3.85 38.65
CA VAL A 7 46.09 -3.89 37.17
C VAL A 7 44.65 -3.70 36.67
N MET A 8 43.69 -4.39 37.28
CA MET A 8 42.27 -4.23 36.92
C MET A 8 41.75 -2.81 37.23
N GLY A 9 42.19 -2.20 38.33
CA GLY A 9 41.84 -0.82 38.68
C GLY A 9 42.34 0.20 37.65
N VAL A 10 43.61 0.08 37.21
CA VAL A 10 44.19 0.98 36.20
C VAL A 10 43.48 0.86 34.86
N ILE A 11 43.22 -0.38 34.41
CA ILE A 11 42.52 -0.63 33.15
C ILE A 11 41.08 -0.08 33.22
N GLY A 12 40.39 -0.23 34.35
CA GLY A 12 39.06 0.33 34.57
C GLY A 12 39.01 1.85 34.50
N VAL A 13 40.01 2.54 35.06
CA VAL A 13 40.13 4.01 34.98
C VAL A 13 40.42 4.44 33.54
N LEU A 14 41.31 3.75 32.83
CA LEU A 14 41.63 4.04 31.43
C LEU A 14 40.41 3.91 30.52
N PHE A 15 39.65 2.82 30.64
CA PHE A 15 38.42 2.65 29.87
C PHE A 15 37.33 3.66 30.25
N SER A 16 37.21 4.01 31.53
CA SER A 16 36.25 5.04 31.98
C SER A 16 36.55 6.41 31.37
N ILE A 17 37.83 6.82 31.36
CA ILE A 17 38.26 8.08 30.75
C ILE A 17 38.03 8.03 29.23
N GLY A 18 38.35 6.90 28.58
CA GLY A 18 38.13 6.70 27.16
C GLY A 18 36.65 6.80 26.77
N LEU A 19 35.76 6.14 27.53
CA LEU A 19 34.31 6.20 27.31
C LEU A 19 33.75 7.59 27.59
N PHE A 20 34.23 8.29 28.62
CA PHE A 20 33.81 9.66 28.91
C PHE A 20 34.17 10.63 27.77
N TYR A 21 35.39 10.52 27.24
CA TYR A 21 35.81 11.33 26.10
C TYR A 21 35.00 10.99 24.85
N ALA A 22 34.80 9.71 24.55
CA ALA A 22 33.97 9.28 23.43
C ALA A 22 32.51 9.78 23.57
N ALA A 23 31.91 9.63 24.75
CA ALA A 23 30.54 10.08 25.01
C ALA A 23 30.37 11.59 24.78
N ARG A 24 31.38 12.39 25.16
CA ARG A 24 31.35 13.85 24.95
C ARG A 24 31.67 14.24 23.50
N ALA A 25 32.61 13.55 22.86
CA ALA A 25 33.00 13.82 21.47
C ALA A 25 31.88 13.47 20.48
N PHE A 26 31.07 12.45 20.78
CA PHE A 26 29.95 12.00 19.97
C PHE A 26 28.57 12.41 20.54
N HIS A 27 28.53 13.35 21.48
CA HIS A 27 27.25 13.86 21.98
C HIS A 27 26.57 14.65 20.87
N VAL A 28 25.43 14.14 20.40
CA VAL A 28 24.55 14.82 19.45
C VAL A 28 23.46 15.48 20.29
N GLU A 29 23.29 16.79 20.17
CA GLU A 29 22.15 17.45 20.80
C GLU A 29 20.86 16.98 20.13
N GLU A 30 20.02 16.30 20.92
CA GLU A 30 18.70 15.87 20.49
C GLU A 30 17.77 17.09 20.52
N ASP A 31 17.23 17.45 19.37
CA ASP A 31 16.21 18.50 19.27
C ASP A 31 14.94 18.02 19.99
N GLU A 32 14.58 18.66 21.11
CA GLU A 32 13.39 18.32 21.91
C GLU A 32 12.11 18.26 21.07
N ARG A 33 12.05 19.03 19.97
CA ARG A 33 10.91 19.00 19.03
C ARG A 33 10.77 17.66 18.34
N VAL A 34 11.87 16.95 18.07
CA VAL A 34 11.86 15.64 17.42
C VAL A 34 11.22 14.59 18.33
N GLU A 35 11.53 14.61 19.62
CA GLU A 35 10.92 13.70 20.59
C GLU A 35 9.41 13.95 20.69
N LEU A 36 9.00 15.22 20.81
CA LEU A 36 7.59 15.61 20.84
C LEU A 36 6.84 15.18 19.57
N LEU A 37 7.41 15.47 18.40
CA LEU A 37 6.83 15.06 17.11
C LEU A 37 6.74 13.54 16.97
N THR A 38 7.75 12.81 17.45
CA THR A 38 7.76 11.34 17.41
C THR A 38 6.61 10.77 18.25
N ASN A 39 6.33 11.37 19.42
CA ASN A 39 5.22 10.99 20.28
C ASN A 39 3.84 11.35 19.72
N MET A 40 3.76 12.37 18.85
CA MET A 40 2.51 12.73 18.15
C MET A 40 2.20 11.81 16.96
N LEU A 41 3.22 11.18 16.37
CA LEU A 41 3.07 10.26 15.25
C LEU A 41 2.47 8.91 15.67
N PRO A 42 1.91 8.12 14.74
CA PRO A 42 1.27 6.82 15.05
C PRO A 42 2.18 5.74 15.64
N GLY A 43 3.49 5.93 15.68
CA GLY A 43 4.44 4.92 16.17
C GLY A 43 4.58 3.66 15.30
N ALA A 44 3.90 3.59 14.15
CA ALA A 44 3.86 2.40 13.29
C ALA A 44 5.21 2.03 12.64
N ASN A 45 6.15 2.98 12.51
CA ASN A 45 7.49 2.77 11.94
C ASN A 45 7.52 2.02 10.59
N CYS A 46 6.47 2.14 9.77
CA CYS A 46 6.29 1.36 8.55
C CYS A 46 7.11 1.86 7.33
N GLY A 47 7.72 3.05 7.42
CA GLY A 47 8.53 3.61 6.33
C GLY A 47 7.76 4.06 5.07
N ALA A 48 6.43 3.95 5.05
CA ALA A 48 5.59 4.31 3.90
C ALA A 48 5.80 5.75 3.40
N CYS A 49 6.09 6.68 4.31
CA CYS A 49 6.37 8.08 4.02
C CYS A 49 7.75 8.35 3.39
N GLY A 50 8.59 7.31 3.20
CA GLY A 50 9.93 7.42 2.62
C GLY A 50 11.05 7.72 3.63
N PHE A 51 10.73 7.77 4.93
CA PHE A 51 11.69 7.96 6.01
C PHE A 51 11.94 6.65 6.77
N SER A 52 13.01 6.60 7.58
CA SER A 52 13.43 5.41 8.34
C SER A 52 12.45 4.93 9.43
N GLY A 53 11.35 5.65 9.65
CA GLY A 53 10.37 5.40 10.69
C GLY A 53 9.73 6.70 11.18
N CYS A 54 8.99 6.63 12.28
CA CYS A 54 8.36 7.81 12.88
C CYS A 54 9.40 8.84 13.35
N SER A 55 10.51 8.38 13.93
CA SER A 55 11.61 9.27 14.33
C SER A 55 12.28 9.97 13.14
N GLY A 56 12.47 9.25 12.03
CA GLY A 56 13.02 9.83 10.79
C GLY A 56 12.09 10.90 10.19
N LEU A 57 10.78 10.64 10.18
CA LEU A 57 9.79 11.63 9.75
C LEU A 57 9.76 12.83 10.72
N ALA A 58 9.79 12.60 12.04
CA ALA A 58 9.81 13.66 13.04
C ALA A 58 11.03 14.58 12.89
N GLN A 59 12.21 14.02 12.62
CA GLN A 59 13.42 14.81 12.29
C GLN A 59 13.23 15.66 11.03
N ALA A 60 12.62 15.09 9.98
CA ALA A 60 12.37 15.82 8.74
C ALA A 60 11.33 16.95 8.94
N LEU A 61 10.30 16.71 9.77
CA LEU A 61 9.29 17.70 10.15
C LEU A 61 9.92 18.85 10.96
N ALA A 62 10.71 18.54 11.98
CA ALA A 62 11.43 19.54 12.79
C ALA A 62 12.41 20.39 11.96
N ALA A 63 12.98 19.80 10.91
CA ALA A 63 13.89 20.46 9.97
C ALA A 63 13.18 21.20 8.82
N GLY A 64 11.84 21.16 8.75
CA GLY A 64 11.06 21.81 7.68
C GLY A 64 11.23 21.16 6.29
N ARG A 65 11.69 19.90 6.23
CA ARG A 65 11.90 19.13 4.99
C ARG A 65 10.73 18.20 4.66
N ALA A 66 9.73 18.14 5.52
CA ALA A 66 8.57 17.27 5.42
C ALA A 66 7.29 18.03 5.79
N GLN A 67 6.15 17.53 5.33
CA GLN A 67 4.82 18.01 5.71
C GLN A 67 4.11 16.97 6.60
N PRO A 68 3.24 17.39 7.54
CA PRO A 68 2.49 16.45 8.39
C PRO A 68 1.73 15.39 7.58
N THR A 69 1.16 15.82 6.45
CA THR A 69 0.36 15.00 5.53
C THR A 69 1.15 13.87 4.84
N GLN A 70 2.48 13.84 4.94
CA GLN A 70 3.27 12.71 4.43
C GLN A 70 3.05 11.42 5.23
N CYS A 71 2.57 11.52 6.49
CA CYS A 71 2.15 10.33 7.22
C CYS A 71 0.70 9.99 6.84
N SER A 72 0.52 9.13 5.83
CA SER A 72 -0.80 8.64 5.43
C SER A 72 -1.50 7.80 6.52
N VAL A 73 -0.75 7.33 7.52
CA VAL A 73 -1.26 6.54 8.64
C VAL A 73 -1.80 7.43 9.77
N ALA A 74 -1.34 8.67 9.86
CA ALA A 74 -1.78 9.59 10.91
C ALA A 74 -3.24 10.00 10.65
N ASN A 75 -4.06 9.93 11.70
CA ASN A 75 -5.45 10.38 11.61
C ASN A 75 -5.53 11.93 11.60
N SER A 76 -6.70 12.46 11.24
CA SER A 76 -6.90 13.91 11.12
C SER A 76 -6.60 14.68 12.41
N GLU A 77 -6.82 14.08 13.58
CA GLU A 77 -6.52 14.70 14.88
C GLU A 77 -5.00 14.80 15.12
N GLN A 78 -4.26 13.72 14.84
CA GLN A 78 -2.79 13.71 14.94
C GLN A 78 -2.18 14.71 13.97
N LEU A 79 -2.65 14.73 12.72
CA LEU A 79 -2.20 15.67 11.70
C LEU A 79 -2.45 17.12 12.11
N ALA A 80 -3.63 17.42 12.66
CA ALA A 80 -3.95 18.76 13.17
C ALA A 80 -3.02 19.17 14.31
N LYS A 81 -2.76 18.29 15.29
CA LYS A 81 -1.83 18.56 16.40
C LYS A 81 -0.40 18.82 15.91
N ILE A 82 0.08 18.02 14.95
CA ILE A 82 1.42 18.17 14.38
C ILE A 82 1.51 19.48 13.59
N ALA A 83 0.48 19.81 12.80
CA ALA A 83 0.42 21.04 12.02
C ALA A 83 0.40 22.30 12.92
N GLU A 84 -0.41 22.28 13.99
CA GLU A 84 -0.44 23.33 15.01
C GLU A 84 0.91 23.51 15.68
N PHE A 85 1.56 22.41 16.09
CA PHE A 85 2.88 22.44 16.71
C PHE A 85 3.98 23.03 15.79
N LEU A 86 3.89 22.74 14.49
CA LEU A 86 4.85 23.23 13.48
C LEU A 86 4.49 24.63 12.95
N GLY A 87 3.31 25.16 13.27
CA GLY A 87 2.80 26.42 12.72
C GLY A 87 2.56 26.38 11.21
N VAL A 88 2.17 25.22 10.68
CA VAL A 88 1.87 25.01 9.24
C VAL A 88 0.39 24.69 9.05
N GLU A 89 -0.16 24.97 7.87
CA GLU A 89 -1.52 24.56 7.54
C GLU A 89 -1.57 23.05 7.29
N ALA A 90 -2.49 22.36 7.96
CA ALA A 90 -2.83 20.98 7.64
C ALA A 90 -3.59 20.99 6.30
N GLY A 91 -2.93 20.57 5.21
CA GLY A 91 -3.61 20.34 3.94
C GLY A 91 -4.72 19.28 4.07
N PRO A 92 -5.66 19.22 3.12
CA PRO A 92 -6.70 18.20 3.13
C PRO A 92 -6.05 16.81 3.03
N VAL A 93 -6.44 15.91 3.93
CA VAL A 93 -6.06 14.49 3.88
C VAL A 93 -7.32 13.68 3.73
N GLU A 94 -7.53 13.18 2.52
CA GLU A 94 -8.59 12.22 2.25
C GLU A 94 -8.10 10.83 2.65
N ARG A 95 -8.96 10.11 3.36
CA ARG A 95 -8.71 8.72 3.70
C ARG A 95 -8.60 7.92 2.41
N GLN A 96 -7.60 7.06 2.31
CA GLN A 96 -7.46 6.14 1.19
C GLN A 96 -7.38 4.70 1.68
N VAL A 97 -7.83 3.78 0.84
CA VAL A 97 -7.77 2.33 1.08
C VAL A 97 -7.17 1.63 -0.13
N ALA A 98 -6.48 0.51 0.13
CA ALA A 98 -5.91 -0.28 -0.93
C ALA A 98 -6.99 -1.17 -1.58
N ARG A 99 -7.09 -1.14 -2.91
CA ARG A 99 -7.91 -2.07 -3.68
C ARG A 99 -7.09 -2.83 -4.72
N VAL A 100 -7.50 -4.06 -4.98
CA VAL A 100 -6.89 -4.94 -6.00
C VAL A 100 -7.56 -4.70 -7.34
N MET A 101 -6.85 -4.10 -8.30
CA MET A 101 -7.38 -3.82 -9.65
C MET A 101 -7.30 -5.02 -10.60
N CYS A 102 -7.61 -6.21 -10.08
CA CYS A 102 -7.64 -7.46 -10.86
C CYS A 102 -8.77 -8.36 -10.38
N GLY A 103 -9.63 -8.78 -11.32
CA GLY A 103 -10.69 -9.77 -11.11
C GLY A 103 -10.38 -11.15 -11.71
N GLY A 104 -9.23 -11.29 -12.37
CA GLY A 104 -8.80 -12.58 -12.94
C GLY A 104 -8.29 -13.51 -11.86
N THR A 105 -9.17 -14.32 -11.26
CA THR A 105 -8.80 -15.37 -10.30
C THR A 105 -7.97 -16.47 -10.97
N SER A 106 -7.43 -17.41 -10.19
CA SER A 106 -6.73 -18.60 -10.71
C SER A 106 -7.61 -19.43 -11.67
N ALA A 107 -8.94 -19.45 -11.45
CA ALA A 107 -9.91 -20.12 -12.30
C ALA A 107 -10.31 -19.33 -13.56
N LYS A 108 -10.32 -17.99 -13.49
CA LYS A 108 -10.77 -17.13 -14.61
C LYS A 108 -9.63 -16.74 -15.57
N ALA A 109 -8.38 -16.87 -15.16
CA ALA A 109 -7.22 -16.54 -15.98
C ALA A 109 -6.35 -17.77 -16.23
N THR A 110 -5.93 -17.95 -17.48
CA THR A 110 -5.11 -19.08 -17.92
C THR A 110 -3.78 -19.12 -17.16
N GLN A 111 -3.40 -20.29 -16.67
CA GLN A 111 -2.07 -20.55 -16.13
C GLN A 111 -1.22 -21.20 -17.24
N LEU A 112 -0.11 -20.57 -17.60
CA LEU A 112 0.80 -21.08 -18.62
C LEU A 112 1.66 -22.22 -18.10
N ALA A 113 2.00 -22.18 -16.82
CA ALA A 113 2.81 -23.18 -16.14
C ALA A 113 2.53 -23.18 -14.64
N GLY A 114 2.91 -24.25 -13.94
CA GLY A 114 3.03 -24.22 -12.48
C GLY A 114 4.29 -23.47 -12.06
N TYR A 115 4.22 -22.75 -10.95
CA TYR A 115 5.36 -22.10 -10.33
C TYR A 115 5.78 -22.88 -9.07
N VAL A 116 7.04 -23.30 -9.02
CA VAL A 116 7.65 -23.96 -7.87
C VAL A 116 8.88 -23.13 -7.49
N GLY A 117 8.78 -22.40 -6.40
CA GLY A 117 9.81 -21.46 -5.96
C GLY A 117 9.40 -20.77 -4.67
N LEU A 118 10.04 -19.64 -4.36
CA LEU A 118 9.66 -18.81 -3.22
C LEU A 118 8.26 -18.26 -3.43
N GLU A 119 7.40 -18.39 -2.43
CA GLU A 119 6.04 -17.84 -2.41
C GLU A 119 6.08 -16.32 -2.26
N ASP A 120 6.50 -15.67 -3.35
CA ASP A 120 6.67 -14.23 -3.46
C ASP A 120 6.43 -13.80 -4.93
N CYS A 121 5.56 -12.81 -5.12
CA CYS A 121 5.22 -12.25 -6.42
C CYS A 121 6.42 -11.66 -7.14
N ARG A 122 7.38 -11.03 -6.44
CA ARG A 122 8.57 -10.42 -7.05
C ARG A 122 9.47 -11.51 -7.61
N ALA A 123 9.71 -12.57 -6.84
CA ALA A 123 10.49 -13.73 -7.27
C ALA A 123 9.87 -14.40 -8.51
N ALA A 124 8.56 -14.67 -8.49
CA ALA A 124 7.89 -15.26 -9.64
C ALA A 124 7.85 -14.31 -10.85
N HIS A 125 7.72 -13.00 -10.64
CA HIS A 125 7.71 -12.03 -11.74
C HIS A 125 9.03 -12.01 -12.52
N LEU A 126 10.17 -12.25 -11.87
CA LEU A 126 11.47 -12.34 -12.54
C LEU A 126 11.56 -13.54 -13.49
N ILE A 127 10.76 -14.57 -13.27
CA ILE A 127 10.76 -15.80 -14.08
C ILE A 127 9.65 -15.70 -15.12
N ALA A 128 9.99 -15.16 -16.30
CA ALA A 128 9.08 -15.02 -17.44
C ALA A 128 7.78 -14.24 -17.10
N SER A 129 7.88 -13.20 -16.28
CA SER A 129 6.74 -12.43 -15.74
C SER A 129 5.82 -13.20 -14.80
N GLY A 130 6.09 -14.48 -14.50
CA GLY A 130 5.31 -15.36 -13.64
C GLY A 130 4.36 -16.30 -14.40
N PRO A 131 3.75 -17.27 -13.71
CA PRO A 131 3.03 -18.42 -14.32
C PRO A 131 1.73 -18.06 -15.06
N LYS A 132 1.20 -16.85 -14.83
CA LYS A 132 -0.13 -16.44 -15.31
C LYS A 132 -0.07 -15.91 -16.73
N GLY A 133 -0.98 -16.37 -17.59
CA GLY A 133 -1.06 -15.98 -19.00
C GLY A 133 -1.29 -14.48 -19.23
N CYS A 134 -2.02 -13.82 -18.33
CA CYS A 134 -2.06 -12.36 -18.31
C CYS A 134 -0.85 -11.82 -17.55
N THR A 135 0.06 -11.13 -18.24
CA THR A 135 1.26 -10.51 -17.65
C THR A 135 0.94 -9.31 -16.75
N TYR A 136 -0.27 -8.75 -16.86
CA TYR A 136 -0.75 -7.60 -16.06
C TYR A 136 -1.64 -8.00 -14.87
N GLY A 137 -2.03 -9.26 -14.73
CA GLY A 137 -2.98 -9.72 -13.69
C GLY A 137 -2.30 -10.06 -12.36
N CYS A 138 -3.05 -10.27 -11.28
CA CYS A 138 -2.42 -10.64 -9.99
C CYS A 138 -1.77 -12.03 -10.07
N LEU A 139 -0.56 -12.20 -9.54
CA LEU A 139 0.12 -13.51 -9.52
C LEU A 139 -0.44 -14.46 -8.46
N GLY A 140 -1.02 -13.91 -7.39
CA GLY A 140 -1.61 -14.69 -6.31
C GLY A 140 -0.61 -15.34 -5.36
N LEU A 141 0.60 -14.78 -5.21
CA LEU A 141 1.64 -15.27 -4.28
C LEU A 141 1.81 -14.38 -3.04
N GLY A 142 0.89 -13.45 -2.79
CA GLY A 142 0.77 -12.83 -1.47
C GLY A 142 1.85 -11.83 -1.02
N THR A 143 2.79 -11.36 -1.86
CA THR A 143 3.78 -10.34 -1.40
C THR A 143 3.13 -9.11 -0.75
N CYS A 144 2.02 -8.59 -1.30
CA CYS A 144 1.33 -7.47 -0.67
C CYS A 144 0.77 -7.81 0.72
N VAL A 145 0.36 -9.07 0.93
CA VAL A 145 -0.14 -9.58 2.20
C VAL A 145 0.99 -9.69 3.22
N GLN A 146 2.12 -10.29 2.82
CA GLN A 146 3.30 -10.44 3.68
C GLN A 146 3.91 -9.11 4.11
N GLU A 147 3.82 -8.08 3.26
CA GLU A 147 4.41 -6.76 3.50
C GLU A 147 3.43 -5.78 4.15
N CYS A 148 2.20 -6.20 4.48
CA CYS A 148 1.24 -5.33 5.14
C CYS A 148 1.56 -5.22 6.64
N PRO A 149 2.02 -4.06 7.16
CA PRO A 149 2.40 -3.95 8.57
C PRO A 149 1.21 -3.84 9.53
N PHE A 150 -0.02 -3.84 8.99
CA PHE A 150 -1.26 -3.71 9.74
C PHE A 150 -2.16 -4.95 9.60
N ASP A 151 -1.67 -6.01 8.93
CA ASP A 151 -2.44 -7.24 8.66
C ASP A 151 -3.83 -7.00 8.04
N ALA A 152 -3.95 -5.93 7.24
CA ALA A 152 -5.22 -5.49 6.67
C ALA A 152 -5.66 -6.30 5.44
N MET A 153 -4.99 -7.40 5.11
CA MET A 153 -5.32 -8.19 3.93
C MET A 153 -4.93 -9.65 4.09
N VAL A 154 -5.66 -10.52 3.37
CA VAL A 154 -5.41 -11.95 3.32
C VAL A 154 -5.47 -12.43 1.87
N LEU A 155 -4.81 -13.55 1.57
CA LEU A 155 -4.95 -14.18 0.26
C LEU A 155 -6.23 -15.03 0.25
N GLY A 156 -7.21 -14.64 -0.57
CA GLY A 156 -8.46 -15.39 -0.69
C GLY A 156 -8.26 -16.75 -1.39
N PRO A 157 -9.24 -17.67 -1.27
CA PRO A 157 -9.18 -19.00 -1.89
C PRO A 157 -9.07 -18.93 -3.42
N ASP A 158 -9.52 -17.84 -4.02
CA ASP A 158 -9.46 -17.56 -5.46
C ASP A 158 -8.08 -17.10 -5.96
N GLY A 159 -7.09 -17.03 -5.07
CA GLY A 159 -5.72 -16.60 -5.36
C GLY A 159 -5.59 -15.09 -5.59
N LEU A 160 -6.53 -14.28 -5.08
CA LEU A 160 -6.46 -12.83 -5.09
C LEU A 160 -6.41 -12.29 -3.66
N PRO A 161 -5.64 -11.23 -3.38
CA PRO A 161 -5.70 -10.55 -2.09
C PRO A 161 -7.10 -9.98 -1.84
N VAL A 162 -7.55 -10.07 -0.60
CA VAL A 162 -8.77 -9.44 -0.09
C VAL A 162 -8.32 -8.44 0.96
N VAL A 163 -8.72 -7.18 0.83
CA VAL A 163 -8.35 -6.10 1.74
C VAL A 163 -9.52 -5.82 2.68
N ASP A 164 -9.24 -5.82 3.97
CA ASP A 164 -10.14 -5.27 4.97
C ASP A 164 -9.98 -3.74 4.99
N GLU A 165 -10.90 -3.06 4.32
CA GLU A 165 -10.91 -1.60 4.26
C GLU A 165 -11.07 -0.95 5.63
N SER A 166 -11.60 -1.64 6.66
CA SER A 166 -11.74 -1.06 8.01
C SER A 166 -10.41 -0.99 8.76
N VAL A 167 -9.49 -1.92 8.48
CA VAL A 167 -8.15 -1.99 9.07
C VAL A 167 -7.12 -1.25 8.21
N CYS A 168 -7.36 -1.18 6.89
CA CYS A 168 -6.44 -0.54 5.96
C CYS A 168 -6.23 0.95 6.29
N THR A 169 -4.97 1.31 6.52
CA THR A 169 -4.54 2.68 6.85
C THR A 169 -4.17 3.51 5.61
N GLY A 170 -4.29 2.95 4.40
CA GLY A 170 -3.91 3.65 3.17
C GLY A 170 -2.41 3.90 3.00
N CYS A 171 -1.54 3.15 3.70
CA CYS A 171 -0.08 3.36 3.67
C CYS A 171 0.60 3.11 2.30
N GLY A 172 -0.06 2.44 1.36
CA GLY A 172 0.46 2.26 0.00
C GLY A 172 1.65 1.28 -0.15
N ILE A 173 2.12 0.63 0.92
CA ILE A 173 3.23 -0.36 0.82
C ILE A 173 2.88 -1.47 -0.17
N CYS A 174 1.64 -1.97 -0.14
CA CYS A 174 1.16 -2.96 -1.10
C CYS A 174 1.22 -2.48 -2.57
N VAL A 175 1.07 -1.17 -2.81
CA VAL A 175 1.23 -0.55 -4.14
C VAL A 175 2.70 -0.55 -4.54
N GLN A 176 3.59 -0.17 -3.63
CA GLN A 176 5.03 -0.12 -3.88
C GLN A 176 5.63 -1.50 -4.15
N VAL A 177 5.22 -2.53 -3.39
CA VAL A 177 5.78 -3.88 -3.50
C VAL A 177 5.16 -4.73 -4.60
N CYS A 178 4.05 -4.30 -5.21
CA CYS A 178 3.38 -5.07 -6.25
C CYS A 178 4.17 -4.98 -7.58
N PRO A 179 4.84 -6.06 -8.04
CA PRO A 179 5.67 -6.00 -9.24
C PRO A 179 4.86 -5.80 -10.53
N ARG A 180 3.54 -5.96 -10.47
CA ARG A 180 2.63 -5.81 -11.62
C ARG A 180 1.76 -4.54 -11.56
N GLY A 181 1.92 -3.69 -10.52
CA GLY A 181 1.21 -2.41 -10.42
C GLY A 181 -0.32 -2.52 -10.34
N ILE A 182 -0.83 -3.56 -9.67
CA ILE A 182 -2.28 -3.87 -9.61
C ILE A 182 -2.95 -3.28 -8.38
N MET A 183 -2.19 -3.13 -7.30
CA MET A 183 -2.70 -2.48 -6.09
C MET A 183 -2.78 -0.98 -6.36
N GLN A 184 -3.88 -0.34 -5.99
CA GLN A 184 -4.04 1.11 -6.04
C GLN A 184 -4.67 1.59 -4.74
N LEU A 185 -4.29 2.80 -4.34
CA LEU A 185 -4.98 3.54 -3.29
C LEU A 185 -6.15 4.29 -3.94
N VAL A 186 -7.33 4.13 -3.37
CA VAL A 186 -8.55 4.78 -3.82
C VAL A 186 -9.28 5.36 -2.63
N SER A 187 -10.17 6.33 -2.87
CA SER A 187 -11.10 6.77 -1.84
C SER A 187 -12.00 5.59 -1.42
N PRO A 188 -12.24 5.38 -0.11
CA PRO A 188 -13.24 4.45 0.38
C PRO A 188 -14.63 4.70 -0.23
N GLU A 189 -14.95 5.97 -0.44
CA GLU A 189 -16.21 6.44 -1.02
C GLU A 189 -16.28 6.26 -2.54
N ALA A 190 -15.17 5.93 -3.20
CA ALA A 190 -15.15 5.66 -4.64
C ALA A 190 -16.14 4.53 -4.96
N PRO A 191 -17.24 4.82 -5.67
CA PRO A 191 -18.41 3.92 -5.71
C PRO A 191 -18.22 2.73 -6.66
N LEU A 192 -17.25 2.81 -7.56
CA LEU A 192 -17.06 1.85 -8.64
C LEU A 192 -15.58 1.57 -8.85
N THR A 193 -15.21 0.29 -8.84
CA THR A 193 -13.84 -0.17 -9.05
C THR A 193 -13.75 -0.97 -10.34
N VAL A 194 -12.78 -0.63 -11.21
CA VAL A 194 -12.46 -1.42 -12.41
C VAL A 194 -11.42 -2.48 -12.04
N ARG A 195 -11.84 -3.75 -11.99
CA ARG A 195 -11.02 -4.92 -11.64
C ARG A 195 -10.12 -5.39 -12.80
N CYS A 196 -9.52 -4.46 -13.55
CA CYS A 196 -8.56 -4.77 -14.61
C CYS A 196 -7.61 -3.58 -14.83
N VAL A 197 -6.34 -3.87 -15.10
CA VAL A 197 -5.31 -2.87 -15.48
C VAL A 197 -4.63 -3.18 -16.81
N SER A 198 -5.07 -4.24 -17.51
CA SER A 198 -4.41 -4.69 -18.73
C SER A 198 -4.69 -3.72 -19.89
N PRO A 199 -3.66 -3.14 -20.53
CA PRO A 199 -3.82 -2.30 -21.73
C PRO A 199 -3.96 -3.12 -23.02
N MET A 200 -3.99 -4.46 -22.91
CA MET A 200 -4.08 -5.37 -24.05
C MET A 200 -5.40 -5.19 -24.81
N ALA A 201 -5.37 -5.42 -26.13
CA ALA A 201 -6.59 -5.41 -26.92
C ALA A 201 -7.56 -6.50 -26.43
N GLY A 202 -8.87 -6.25 -26.51
CA GLY A 202 -9.89 -7.15 -25.96
C GLY A 202 -9.81 -8.60 -26.48
N LYS A 203 -9.37 -8.82 -27.72
CA LYS A 203 -9.11 -10.17 -28.27
C LYS A 203 -7.99 -10.88 -27.51
N GLN A 204 -6.92 -10.18 -27.18
CA GLN A 204 -5.79 -10.72 -26.44
C GLN A 204 -6.16 -10.97 -24.98
N VAL A 205 -6.95 -10.07 -24.37
CA VAL A 205 -7.48 -10.28 -23.01
C VAL A 205 -8.33 -11.55 -22.94
N ARG A 206 -9.29 -11.71 -23.85
CA ARG A 206 -10.16 -12.91 -23.90
C ARG A 206 -9.39 -14.22 -24.11
N ALA A 207 -8.23 -14.17 -24.75
CA ALA A 207 -7.39 -15.35 -24.93
C ALA A 207 -6.77 -15.87 -23.62
N VAL A 208 -6.63 -15.01 -22.60
CA VAL A 208 -5.91 -15.34 -21.36
C VAL A 208 -6.70 -15.08 -20.07
N CYS A 209 -7.82 -14.35 -20.14
CA CYS A 209 -8.60 -13.95 -18.96
C CYS A 209 -10.08 -13.75 -19.31
N GLN A 210 -10.95 -14.43 -18.56
CA GLN A 210 -12.41 -14.30 -18.68
C GLN A 210 -12.97 -13.09 -17.91
N ALA A 211 -12.21 -12.56 -16.95
CA ALA A 211 -12.62 -11.44 -16.07
C ALA A 211 -12.04 -10.07 -16.47
N GLY A 212 -11.30 -10.00 -17.58
CA GLY A 212 -10.62 -8.77 -17.98
C GLY A 212 -11.52 -7.79 -18.73
N CYS A 213 -11.17 -6.50 -18.72
CA CYS A 213 -11.81 -5.52 -19.59
C CYS A 213 -11.48 -5.84 -21.05
N ILE A 214 -12.47 -5.74 -21.93
CA ILE A 214 -12.32 -6.03 -23.37
C ILE A 214 -12.57 -4.82 -24.26
N ALA A 215 -12.58 -3.61 -23.68
CA ALA A 215 -12.78 -2.36 -24.40
C ALA A 215 -14.09 -2.27 -25.23
N CYS A 216 -15.16 -2.96 -24.82
CA CYS A 216 -16.40 -3.04 -25.61
C CYS A 216 -17.28 -1.77 -25.60
N LYS A 217 -16.94 -0.77 -24.79
CA LYS A 217 -17.68 0.50 -24.62
C LYS A 217 -19.17 0.35 -24.24
N ILE A 218 -19.57 -0.78 -23.66
CA ILE A 218 -20.95 -0.96 -23.15
C ILE A 218 -21.16 -0.10 -21.90
N CYS A 219 -20.20 -0.09 -20.98
CA CYS A 219 -20.28 0.71 -19.76
C CYS A 219 -20.40 2.22 -20.04
N GLU A 220 -19.60 2.72 -20.98
CA GLU A 220 -19.63 4.13 -21.43
C GLU A 220 -21.00 4.52 -21.99
N ARG A 221 -21.59 3.69 -22.86
CA ARG A 221 -22.92 3.96 -23.45
C ARG A 221 -24.08 3.90 -22.46
N VAL A 222 -23.89 3.26 -21.32
CA VAL A 222 -24.94 3.03 -20.31
C VAL A 222 -24.85 4.05 -19.17
N CYS A 223 -23.74 4.78 -19.07
CA CYS A 223 -23.53 5.72 -17.99
C CYS A 223 -24.24 7.04 -18.26
N ASP A 224 -25.33 7.29 -17.54
CA ASP A 224 -26.08 8.55 -17.66
C ASP A 224 -25.30 9.77 -17.08
N GLN A 225 -24.25 9.51 -16.28
CA GLN A 225 -23.43 10.55 -15.65
C GLN A 225 -22.15 10.88 -16.44
N ASP A 226 -21.93 10.20 -17.58
CA ASP A 226 -20.68 10.31 -18.36
C ASP A 226 -19.41 10.07 -17.51
N ALA A 227 -19.52 9.21 -16.48
CA ALA A 227 -18.49 8.99 -15.48
C ALA A 227 -17.49 7.89 -15.86
N ILE A 228 -17.67 7.18 -16.98
CA ILE A 228 -16.81 6.04 -17.36
C ILE A 228 -16.52 6.06 -18.86
N HIS A 229 -15.24 6.08 -19.22
CA HIS A 229 -14.78 6.07 -20.60
C HIS A 229 -13.78 4.94 -20.85
N VAL A 230 -13.77 4.42 -22.08
CA VAL A 230 -12.75 3.44 -22.48
C VAL A 230 -11.58 4.16 -23.16
N ILE A 231 -10.44 4.19 -22.47
CA ILE A 231 -9.20 4.85 -22.89
C ILE A 231 -8.09 3.79 -22.90
N ASP A 232 -7.33 3.68 -24.00
CA ASP A 232 -6.24 2.71 -24.16
C ASP A 232 -6.63 1.25 -23.89
N ASN A 233 -7.77 0.83 -24.46
CA ASN A 233 -8.38 -0.49 -24.27
C ASN A 233 -8.88 -0.80 -22.85
N LEU A 234 -8.89 0.19 -21.95
CA LEU A 234 -9.30 0.00 -20.56
C LEU A 234 -10.42 0.97 -20.16
N ALA A 235 -11.40 0.46 -19.42
CA ALA A 235 -12.40 1.32 -18.79
C ALA A 235 -11.75 2.12 -17.64
N ARG A 236 -11.94 3.43 -17.63
CA ARG A 236 -11.52 4.36 -16.58
C ARG A 236 -12.73 5.11 -16.06
N VAL A 237 -12.83 5.24 -14.75
CA VAL A 237 -13.94 5.87 -14.06
C VAL A 237 -13.47 7.20 -13.49
N ASN A 238 -14.28 8.25 -13.66
CA ASN A 238 -14.18 9.49 -12.92
C ASN A 238 -15.04 9.35 -11.65
N GLU A 239 -14.39 9.29 -10.50
CA GLU A 239 -15.03 9.09 -9.20
C GLU A 239 -15.91 10.28 -8.80
N GLU A 240 -15.60 11.49 -9.25
CA GLU A 240 -16.36 12.71 -8.93
C GLU A 240 -17.74 12.75 -9.61
N LEU A 241 -17.85 12.13 -10.79
CA LEU A 241 -19.10 12.08 -11.56
C LEU A 241 -19.91 10.82 -11.27
N CYS A 242 -19.27 9.77 -10.76
CA CYS A 242 -19.93 8.49 -10.57
C CYS A 242 -20.85 8.55 -9.34
N ASN A 243 -22.14 8.27 -9.55
CA ASN A 243 -23.12 8.18 -8.46
C ASN A 243 -23.34 6.75 -7.93
N GLY A 244 -22.58 5.77 -8.42
CA GLY A 244 -22.69 4.38 -7.97
C GLY A 244 -23.96 3.63 -8.39
N CYS A 245 -24.66 4.05 -9.45
CA CYS A 245 -25.93 3.42 -9.84
C CYS A 245 -25.86 1.94 -10.27
N GLY A 246 -24.67 1.41 -10.56
CA GLY A 246 -24.47 -0.01 -10.89
C GLY A 246 -24.85 -0.45 -12.31
N ALA A 247 -25.47 0.40 -13.13
CA ALA A 247 -25.93 0.02 -14.47
C ALA A 247 -24.80 -0.50 -15.38
N CYS A 248 -23.58 0.04 -15.23
CA CYS A 248 -22.41 -0.43 -15.96
C CYS A 248 -21.91 -1.81 -15.49
N VAL A 249 -22.07 -2.14 -14.20
CA VAL A 249 -21.69 -3.42 -13.60
C VAL A 249 -22.58 -4.54 -14.13
N GLU A 250 -23.90 -4.31 -14.13
CA GLU A 250 -24.89 -5.29 -14.63
C GLU A 250 -24.67 -5.64 -16.11
N LYS A 251 -24.37 -4.64 -16.94
CA LYS A 251 -24.21 -4.82 -18.39
C LYS A 251 -22.78 -5.21 -18.81
N CYS A 252 -21.83 -5.34 -17.87
CA CYS A 252 -20.46 -5.72 -18.19
C CYS A 252 -20.37 -7.22 -18.54
N PRO A 253 -20.04 -7.61 -19.78
CA PRO A 253 -20.06 -9.02 -20.19
C PRO A 253 -18.95 -9.87 -19.55
N THR A 254 -17.91 -9.24 -19.00
CA THR A 254 -16.80 -9.92 -18.30
C THR A 254 -16.84 -9.72 -16.79
N HIS A 255 -17.84 -8.98 -16.28
CA HIS A 255 -17.98 -8.66 -14.85
C HIS A 255 -16.68 -8.12 -14.23
N CYS A 256 -15.97 -7.26 -14.96
CA CYS A 256 -14.72 -6.64 -14.51
C CYS A 256 -14.93 -5.33 -13.75
N LEU A 257 -16.17 -4.98 -13.42
CA LEU A 257 -16.57 -3.79 -12.70
C LEU A 257 -17.23 -4.25 -11.40
N GLU A 258 -16.91 -3.59 -10.29
CA GLU A 258 -17.41 -3.95 -8.95
C GLU A 258 -17.84 -2.67 -8.23
N LEU A 259 -19.05 -2.67 -7.66
CA LEU A 259 -19.48 -1.58 -6.78
C LEU A 259 -18.80 -1.74 -5.42
N THR A 260 -18.48 -0.62 -4.81
CA THR A 260 -18.07 -0.59 -3.41
C THR A 260 -19.32 -0.68 -2.56
N ASP A 261 -19.77 -1.91 -2.31
CA ASP A 261 -20.74 -2.14 -1.25
C ASP A 261 -20.03 -1.77 0.05
N GLY A 262 -20.51 -0.74 0.76
CA GLY A 262 -19.99 -0.28 2.05
C GLY A 262 -20.14 -1.30 3.19
N GLN A 263 -19.96 -2.59 2.92
CA GLN A 263 -19.99 -3.67 3.87
C GLN A 263 -18.68 -4.46 3.73
N VAL A 264 -17.83 -4.28 4.74
CA VAL A 264 -16.74 -5.19 5.09
C VAL A 264 -17.26 -6.63 4.92
N ARG A 265 -16.79 -7.34 3.90
CA ARG A 265 -16.98 -8.79 3.86
C ARG A 265 -16.11 -9.37 4.96
N VAL A 266 -16.69 -9.48 6.15
CA VAL A 266 -16.16 -10.33 7.22
C VAL A 266 -16.04 -11.72 6.59
N LEU A 267 -14.80 -12.12 6.29
CA LEU A 267 -14.52 -13.45 5.81
C LEU A 267 -14.86 -14.41 6.96
N GLU A 268 -16.02 -15.04 6.89
CA GLU A 268 -16.28 -16.23 7.70
C GLU A 268 -15.27 -17.29 7.24
N ALA A 269 -14.25 -17.50 8.08
CA ALA A 269 -13.32 -18.58 7.94
C ALA A 269 -14.10 -19.91 7.95
N VAL A 270 -13.98 -20.67 6.86
CA VAL A 270 -14.26 -22.12 6.84
C VAL A 270 -12.94 -22.85 6.94
#